data_AF-A0A1F9RRG8-F1
#
_entry.id   AF-A0A1F9RRG8-F1
#
_cell.length_a   1.000
_cell.length_b   1.000
_cell.length_c   1.000
_cell.angle_alpha   90.00
_cell.angle_beta   90.00
_cell.angle_gamma   90.00
#
_symmetry.space_group_name_H-M   'P 1'
#
loop_
_entity.id
_entity.type
_entity.pdbx_description
1 polymer ?
#
loop_
_entity_poly.entity_id
_entity_poly.type
_entity_poly.pdbx_seq_one_letter_code
_entity_poly.pdbx_strand_id
1 'polypeptide(L)'
;MRLSAALALLLTVSGILALPSRAADPALVASIERYLREDEKAILSSLLTRGDYNAQFDGDARAAQKDAHQLKLVLDKWRGRMAAFSSRDQAAPDPDLEGTYRSYPDLLTPAIRAYLARRLRGMRELGRTDPKMQDAFESLRDYLKSVQDALDGNNGKLTWYTKKVVAGIFDKYREDLRDYLGTEFARNGRRDGPAAEQELARLAEAERKAAADRKAELERKAEAERQTEQKRLAEAERREREAAILPPTAPRKPRQPKAPVPPVSSTGTAVGAENAETARRQAENALGDAAGAAERNQRAFDGGVAGGTQGHDPVVVDPGAGTPARSGLVPPAIGGGTPDLAVQPPPPGDESELMDTIKGAKGKGSKSWLEHAPKAAGALLGAGIGFLVGGPVGALVGGILGLLAGWLGGKLLLK
;
A
#
# COMPACT_ATOMS: atom_id res chain seq x y z
N MET A 1 16.19 -15.89 -24.44
CA MET A 1 14.98 -16.54 -23.85
C MET A 1 15.19 -17.24 -22.50
N ARG A 2 16.41 -17.61 -22.07
CA ARG A 2 16.64 -18.26 -20.75
C ARG A 2 16.68 -17.32 -19.53
N LEU A 3 16.86 -16.00 -19.71
CA LEU A 3 16.91 -15.02 -18.62
C LEU A 3 15.53 -14.70 -17.99
N SER A 4 14.45 -14.68 -18.79
CA SER A 4 13.10 -14.45 -18.25
C SER A 4 12.62 -15.61 -17.38
N ALA A 5 13.11 -16.82 -17.64
CA ALA A 5 12.79 -18.00 -16.84
C ALA A 5 13.40 -17.92 -15.45
N ALA A 6 14.64 -17.44 -15.27
CA ALA A 6 15.27 -17.32 -13.95
C ALA A 6 14.65 -16.21 -13.09
N LEU A 7 14.22 -15.09 -13.70
CA LEU A 7 13.51 -14.02 -12.99
C LEU A 7 12.06 -14.44 -12.66
N ALA A 8 11.39 -15.13 -13.58
CA ALA A 8 10.13 -15.78 -13.29
C ALA A 8 10.32 -16.81 -12.18
N LEU A 9 11.39 -17.62 -12.17
CA LEU A 9 11.71 -18.60 -11.13
C LEU A 9 12.00 -17.92 -9.79
N LEU A 10 12.75 -16.81 -9.74
CA LEU A 10 12.96 -16.04 -8.51
C LEU A 10 11.67 -15.40 -7.96
N LEU A 11 10.69 -15.13 -8.83
CA LEU A 11 9.36 -14.61 -8.47
C LEU A 11 8.27 -15.68 -8.30
N THR A 12 8.45 -16.90 -8.82
CA THR A 12 7.45 -18.01 -8.79
C THR A 12 7.88 -19.20 -7.94
N VAL A 13 9.18 -19.39 -7.66
CA VAL A 13 9.72 -20.46 -6.79
C VAL A 13 9.82 -20.02 -5.33
N SER A 14 9.15 -18.93 -4.96
CA SER A 14 8.64 -18.77 -3.60
C SER A 14 7.48 -19.74 -3.38
N GLY A 15 7.78 -21.04 -3.34
CA GLY A 15 6.93 -22.10 -2.83
C GLY A 15 6.73 -21.94 -1.32
N ILE A 16 6.08 -20.85 -0.92
CA ILE A 16 5.52 -20.69 0.40
C ILE A 16 4.23 -21.50 0.39
N LEU A 17 4.26 -22.60 1.12
CA LEU A 17 3.12 -23.46 1.44
C LEU A 17 1.81 -22.68 1.55
N ALA A 18 0.78 -23.23 0.91
CA ALA A 18 -0.60 -22.79 0.89
C ALA A 18 -1.10 -22.27 2.25
N LEU A 19 -0.97 -20.96 2.46
CA LEU A 19 -1.91 -20.22 3.28
C LEU A 19 -2.91 -19.60 2.31
N PRO A 20 -4.23 -19.73 2.54
CA PRO A 20 -5.24 -19.00 1.79
C PRO A 20 -5.23 -17.53 2.26
N SER A 21 -4.08 -16.87 2.21
CA SER A 21 -4.02 -15.42 2.22
C SER A 21 -4.53 -14.97 0.87
N ARG A 22 -5.86 -14.80 0.78
CA ARG A 22 -6.51 -14.13 -0.34
C ARG A 22 -5.79 -12.79 -0.50
N ALA A 23 -4.97 -12.66 -1.54
CA ALA A 23 -4.34 -11.39 -1.86
C ALA A 23 -5.44 -10.35 -2.01
N ALA A 24 -5.21 -9.12 -1.52
CA ALA A 24 -6.14 -8.03 -1.72
C ALA A 24 -6.53 -7.93 -3.19
N ASP A 25 -7.79 -7.56 -3.44
CA ASP A 25 -8.28 -7.42 -4.81
C ASP A 25 -7.39 -6.40 -5.55
N PRO A 26 -6.69 -6.81 -6.62
CA PRO A 26 -5.73 -5.95 -7.30
C PRO A 26 -6.37 -4.67 -7.87
N ALA A 27 -7.66 -4.70 -8.20
CA ALA A 27 -8.37 -3.51 -8.67
C ALA A 27 -8.62 -2.52 -7.52
N LEU A 28 -8.94 -3.01 -6.33
CA LEU A 28 -9.11 -2.19 -5.13
C LEU A 28 -7.78 -1.55 -4.73
N VAL A 29 -6.71 -2.34 -4.68
CA VAL A 29 -5.35 -1.86 -4.41
C VAL A 29 -4.96 -0.78 -5.42
N ALA A 30 -5.12 -1.03 -6.72
CA ALA A 30 -4.80 -0.06 -7.76
C ALA A 30 -5.61 1.25 -7.64
N SER A 31 -6.83 1.21 -7.10
CA SER A 31 -7.67 2.40 -6.90
C SER A 31 -7.12 3.31 -5.82
N ILE A 32 -6.68 2.75 -4.68
CA ILE A 32 -6.08 3.51 -3.58
C ILE A 32 -4.66 3.96 -3.94
N GLU A 33 -3.89 3.08 -4.60
CA GLU A 33 -2.50 3.38 -4.98
C GLU A 33 -2.38 4.61 -5.87
N ARG A 34 -3.40 4.99 -6.64
CA ARG A 34 -3.40 6.23 -7.43
C ARG A 34 -3.25 7.50 -6.58
N TYR A 35 -3.61 7.44 -5.30
CA TYR A 35 -3.54 8.56 -4.36
C TYR A 35 -2.32 8.49 -3.44
N LEU A 36 -1.46 7.48 -3.63
CA LEU A 36 -0.25 7.26 -2.87
C LEU A 36 0.98 7.60 -3.72
N ARG A 37 2.00 8.15 -3.06
CA ARG A 37 3.33 8.32 -3.66
C ARG A 37 4.05 6.97 -3.79
N GLU A 38 5.13 6.90 -4.56
CA GLU A 38 5.87 5.65 -4.79
C GLU A 38 6.50 5.06 -3.51
N ASP A 39 6.98 5.91 -2.60
CA ASP A 39 7.45 5.51 -1.27
C ASP A 39 6.30 4.92 -0.43
N GLU A 40 5.13 5.58 -0.41
CA GLU A 40 3.93 5.10 0.27
C GLU A 40 3.47 3.75 -0.29
N LYS A 41 3.50 3.54 -1.61
CA LYS A 41 3.15 2.26 -2.23
C LYS A 41 4.07 1.12 -1.77
N ALA A 42 5.37 1.38 -1.63
CA ALA A 42 6.33 0.39 -1.16
C ALA A 42 6.15 0.04 0.33
N ILE A 43 5.87 1.05 1.16
CA ILE A 43 5.55 0.85 2.58
C ILE A 43 4.23 0.10 2.74
N LEU A 44 3.18 0.49 2.00
CA LEU A 44 1.90 -0.20 1.99
C LEU A 44 2.08 -1.66 1.57
N SER A 45 2.85 -1.94 0.51
CA SER A 45 3.14 -3.31 0.08
C SER A 45 3.78 -4.13 1.20
N SER A 46 4.68 -3.52 1.97
CA SER A 46 5.33 -4.15 3.15
C SER A 46 4.33 -4.44 4.25
N LEU A 47 3.45 -3.48 4.56
CA LEU A 47 2.42 -3.60 5.57
C LEU A 47 1.41 -4.70 5.24
N LEU A 48 1.01 -4.81 3.96
CA LEU A 48 0.03 -5.80 3.49
C LEU A 48 0.56 -7.24 3.46
N THR A 49 1.87 -7.46 3.70
CA THR A 49 2.39 -8.83 3.93
C THR A 49 1.87 -9.46 5.22
N ARG A 50 1.33 -8.65 6.13
CA ARG A 50 0.69 -9.10 7.37
C ARG A 50 -0.78 -9.41 7.09
N GLY A 51 -1.19 -10.66 7.34
CA GLY A 51 -2.50 -11.18 6.92
C GLY A 51 -3.70 -10.43 7.50
N ASP A 52 -3.57 -9.91 8.72
CA ASP A 52 -4.58 -9.09 9.39
C ASP A 52 -4.78 -7.73 8.70
N TYR A 53 -3.70 -7.08 8.26
CA TYR A 53 -3.77 -5.83 7.51
C TYR A 53 -4.37 -6.04 6.13
N ASN A 54 -4.02 -7.13 5.45
CA ASN A 54 -4.55 -7.43 4.11
C ASN A 54 -6.10 -7.54 4.11
N ALA A 55 -6.68 -8.28 5.05
CA ALA A 55 -8.13 -8.42 5.15
C ALA A 55 -8.84 -7.10 5.51
N GLN A 56 -8.22 -6.29 6.36
CA GLN A 56 -8.74 -4.97 6.72
C GLN A 56 -8.68 -3.99 5.54
N PHE A 57 -7.60 -4.05 4.74
CA PHE A 57 -7.42 -3.22 3.56
C PHE A 57 -8.50 -3.48 2.53
N ASP A 58 -8.83 -4.75 2.26
CA ASP A 58 -9.92 -5.10 1.34
C ASP A 58 -11.27 -4.55 1.78
N GLY A 59 -11.58 -4.62 3.08
CA GLY A 59 -12.80 -4.05 3.64
C GLY A 59 -12.86 -2.53 3.48
N ASP A 60 -11.78 -1.86 3.86
CA ASP A 60 -11.65 -0.40 3.76
C ASP A 60 -11.67 0.08 2.31
N ALA A 61 -11.01 -0.64 1.40
CA ALA A 61 -10.93 -0.26 -0.01
C ALA A 61 -12.28 -0.33 -0.71
N ARG A 62 -13.16 -1.28 -0.32
CA ARG A 62 -14.56 -1.30 -0.80
C ARG A 62 -15.36 -0.12 -0.26
N ALA A 63 -15.10 0.30 0.97
CA ALA A 63 -15.74 1.49 1.54
C ALA A 63 -15.30 2.76 0.80
N ALA A 64 -14.00 2.89 0.49
CA ALA A 64 -13.43 4.01 -0.26
C ALA A 64 -14.05 4.21 -1.65
N GLN A 65 -14.61 3.17 -2.27
CA GLN A 65 -15.26 3.28 -3.59
C GLN A 65 -16.65 3.90 -3.56
N LYS A 66 -17.28 4.04 -2.38
CA LYS A 66 -18.65 4.55 -2.28
C LYS A 66 -18.72 6.06 -2.50
N ASP A 67 -17.78 6.81 -1.91
CA ASP A 67 -17.74 8.25 -1.99
C ASP A 67 -16.35 8.82 -1.65
N ALA A 68 -16.12 10.08 -2.04
CA ALA A 68 -14.83 10.77 -1.85
C ALA A 68 -14.48 10.99 -0.37
N HIS A 69 -15.47 11.11 0.51
CA HIS A 69 -15.25 11.29 1.94
C HIS A 69 -14.71 10.00 2.57
N GLN A 70 -15.29 8.85 2.25
CA GLN A 70 -14.77 7.54 2.67
C GLN A 70 -13.39 7.28 2.11
N LEU A 71 -13.10 7.66 0.86
CA LEU A 71 -11.75 7.57 0.31
C LEU A 71 -10.74 8.37 1.15
N LYS A 72 -11.07 9.61 1.53
CA LYS A 72 -10.20 10.42 2.40
C LYS A 72 -9.97 9.74 3.75
N LEU A 73 -11.02 9.28 4.42
CA LEU A 73 -10.89 8.59 5.71
C LEU A 73 -10.02 7.33 5.60
N VAL A 74 -10.19 6.56 4.53
CA VAL A 74 -9.37 5.37 4.27
C VAL A 74 -7.91 5.76 4.05
N LEU A 75 -7.63 6.79 3.26
CA LEU A 75 -6.25 7.27 3.06
C LEU A 75 -5.60 7.75 4.37
N ASP A 76 -6.33 8.52 5.19
CA ASP A 76 -5.82 9.02 6.47
C ASP A 76 -5.56 7.87 7.46
N LYS A 77 -6.49 6.91 7.57
CA LYS A 77 -6.32 5.67 8.35
C LYS A 77 -5.08 4.90 7.91
N TRP A 78 -4.92 4.65 6.61
CA TRP A 78 -3.82 3.85 6.09
C TRP A 78 -2.47 4.58 6.16
N ARG A 79 -2.43 5.90 6.00
CA ARG A 79 -1.22 6.70 6.29
C ARG A 79 -0.82 6.64 7.75
N GLY A 80 -1.78 6.68 8.68
CA GLY A 80 -1.51 6.46 10.11
C GLY A 80 -0.90 5.09 10.39
N ARG A 81 -1.44 4.04 9.76
CA ARG A 81 -0.90 2.67 9.87
C ARG A 81 0.47 2.51 9.25
N MET A 82 0.70 3.10 8.07
CA MET A 82 2.02 3.13 7.43
C MET A 82 3.03 3.84 8.32
N ALA A 83 2.69 4.99 8.91
CA ALA A 83 3.59 5.69 9.83
C ALA A 83 3.89 4.86 11.09
N ALA A 84 2.88 4.24 11.70
CA ALA A 84 3.08 3.37 12.86
C ALA A 84 3.93 2.14 12.52
N PHE A 85 3.74 1.56 11.33
CA PHE A 85 4.56 0.48 10.81
C PHE A 85 6.00 0.93 10.61
N SER A 86 6.23 2.04 9.89
CA SER A 86 7.55 2.58 9.61
C SER A 86 8.31 2.92 10.90
N SER A 87 7.66 3.50 11.91
CA SER A 87 8.31 3.78 13.20
C SER A 87 8.72 2.50 13.94
N ARG A 88 7.89 1.46 13.90
CA ARG A 88 8.21 0.17 14.53
C ARG A 88 9.34 -0.56 13.80
N ASP A 89 9.26 -0.62 12.48
CA ASP A 89 10.21 -1.37 11.65
C ASP A 89 11.56 -0.67 11.56
N GLN A 90 11.59 0.67 11.58
CA GLN A 90 12.82 1.44 11.70
C GLN A 90 13.56 1.14 13.01
N ALA A 91 12.83 0.92 14.11
CA ALA A 91 13.38 0.59 15.41
C ALA A 91 13.69 -0.92 15.59
N ALA A 92 13.38 -1.76 14.59
CA ALA A 92 13.65 -3.19 14.67
C ALA A 92 15.18 -3.44 14.69
N PRO A 93 15.65 -4.42 15.48
CA PRO A 93 17.07 -4.77 15.51
C PRO A 93 17.56 -5.21 14.13
N ASP A 94 18.87 -5.12 13.91
CA ASP A 94 19.49 -5.64 12.69
C ASP A 94 19.20 -7.13 12.52
N PRO A 95 19.03 -7.59 11.26
CA PRO A 95 18.95 -9.01 10.98
C PRO A 95 20.23 -9.71 11.45
N ASP A 96 20.09 -10.94 11.98
CA ASP A 96 21.24 -11.75 12.41
C ASP A 96 22.04 -12.30 11.22
N LEU A 97 22.89 -11.48 10.61
CA LEU A 97 23.68 -11.86 9.43
C LEU A 97 24.71 -12.97 9.68
N GLU A 98 24.87 -13.46 10.91
CA GLU A 98 25.73 -14.61 11.26
C GLU A 98 25.03 -15.96 11.09
N GLY A 99 23.71 -15.96 10.81
CA GLY A 99 22.91 -17.15 10.61
C GLY A 99 23.29 -17.99 9.39
N THR A 100 22.69 -19.20 9.31
CA THR A 100 22.73 -20.05 8.12
C THR A 100 21.39 -19.96 7.40
N TYR A 101 21.43 -19.58 6.14
CA TYR A 101 20.24 -19.26 5.34
C TYR A 101 20.16 -20.19 4.14
N ARG A 102 18.96 -20.73 3.88
CA ARG A 102 18.78 -21.63 2.73
C ARG A 102 18.65 -20.86 1.41
N SER A 103 18.21 -19.60 1.48
CA SER A 103 17.94 -18.80 0.31
C SER A 103 17.99 -17.30 0.63
N TYR A 104 18.16 -16.47 -0.39
CA TYR A 104 18.11 -15.01 -0.24
C TYR A 104 16.80 -14.52 0.38
N PRO A 105 15.62 -15.05 0.02
CA PRO A 105 14.38 -14.73 0.72
C PRO A 105 14.43 -14.96 2.24
N ASP A 106 15.15 -15.96 2.74
CA ASP A 106 15.24 -16.22 4.19
C ASP A 106 16.06 -15.16 4.94
N LEU A 107 16.92 -14.42 4.23
CA LEU A 107 17.65 -13.27 4.79
C LEU A 107 16.75 -12.06 5.02
N LEU A 108 15.69 -11.94 4.22
CA LEU A 108 14.84 -10.78 4.20
C LEU A 108 13.53 -11.05 4.95
N THR A 109 13.12 -10.10 5.77
CA THR A 109 11.78 -10.14 6.34
C THR A 109 10.74 -10.08 5.20
N PRO A 110 9.53 -10.67 5.37
CA PRO A 110 8.46 -10.56 4.38
C PRO A 110 8.18 -9.11 3.96
N ALA A 111 8.23 -8.19 4.93
CA ALA A 111 8.09 -6.75 4.70
C ALA A 111 9.15 -6.21 3.73
N ILE A 112 10.44 -6.48 3.97
CA ILE A 112 11.53 -6.00 3.11
C ILE A 112 11.46 -6.64 1.72
N ARG A 113 11.04 -7.90 1.61
CA ARG A 113 10.82 -8.53 0.29
C ARG A 113 9.76 -7.80 -0.51
N ALA A 114 8.61 -7.49 0.11
CA ALA A 114 7.55 -6.74 -0.55
C ALA A 114 7.96 -5.31 -0.88
N TYR A 115 8.70 -4.64 0.02
CA TYR A 115 9.31 -3.34 -0.22
C TYR A 115 10.20 -3.35 -1.47
N LEU A 116 11.18 -4.25 -1.50
CA LEU A 116 12.13 -4.35 -2.61
C LEU A 116 11.44 -4.73 -3.91
N ALA A 117 10.49 -5.66 -3.87
CA ALA A 117 9.72 -6.04 -5.06
C ALA A 117 8.97 -4.84 -5.65
N ARG A 118 8.37 -3.99 -4.81
CA ARG A 118 7.69 -2.77 -5.27
C ARG A 118 8.67 -1.74 -5.80
N ARG A 119 9.78 -1.49 -5.09
CA ARG A 119 10.80 -0.52 -5.51
C ARG A 119 11.49 -0.93 -6.80
N LEU A 120 11.80 -2.21 -6.97
CA LEU A 120 12.32 -2.79 -8.21
C LEU A 120 11.36 -2.59 -9.38
N ARG A 121 10.05 -2.74 -9.15
CA ARG A 121 9.03 -2.46 -10.18
C ARG A 121 9.02 -0.98 -10.57
N GLY A 122 9.04 -0.07 -9.59
CA GLY A 122 9.10 1.37 -9.83
C GLY A 122 10.36 1.78 -10.59
N MET A 123 11.53 1.26 -10.19
CA MET A 123 12.79 1.50 -10.92
C MET A 123 12.75 0.98 -12.35
N ARG A 124 12.15 -0.19 -12.59
CA ARG A 124 11.98 -0.72 -13.95
C ARG A 124 11.04 0.14 -14.79
N GLU A 125 9.98 0.67 -14.20
CA GLU A 125 9.04 1.55 -14.90
C GLU A 125 9.68 2.88 -15.27
N LEU A 126 10.38 3.51 -14.32
CA LEU A 126 11.19 4.71 -14.54
C LEU A 126 12.35 4.47 -15.51
N GLY A 127 12.95 3.28 -15.47
CA GLY A 127 14.04 2.85 -16.36
C GLY A 127 13.64 2.83 -17.84
N ARG A 128 12.34 2.71 -18.15
CA ARG A 128 11.85 2.83 -19.54
C ARG A 128 12.01 4.24 -20.09
N THR A 129 11.99 5.24 -19.22
CA THR A 129 12.09 6.66 -19.58
C THR A 129 13.45 7.27 -19.26
N ASP A 130 14.17 6.71 -18.28
CA ASP A 130 15.48 7.16 -17.83
C ASP A 130 16.50 6.01 -17.87
N PRO A 131 17.47 6.02 -18.81
CA PRO A 131 18.50 5.00 -18.91
C PRO A 131 19.30 4.78 -17.62
N LYS A 132 19.51 5.82 -16.81
CA LYS A 132 20.26 5.70 -15.55
C LYS A 132 19.53 4.83 -14.53
N MET A 133 18.20 4.92 -14.51
CA MET A 133 17.36 4.08 -13.64
C MET A 133 17.32 2.63 -14.13
N GLN A 134 17.38 2.42 -15.45
CA GLN A 134 17.50 1.07 -16.02
C GLN A 134 18.84 0.42 -15.60
N ASP A 135 19.95 1.14 -15.70
CA ASP A 135 21.26 0.66 -15.28
C ASP A 135 21.29 0.36 -13.77
N ALA A 136 20.68 1.21 -12.95
CA ALA A 136 20.55 0.99 -11.51
C ALA A 136 19.72 -0.28 -11.20
N PHE A 137 18.62 -0.50 -11.93
CA PHE A 137 17.79 -1.69 -11.80
C PHE A 137 18.56 -2.97 -12.18
N GLU A 138 19.28 -2.95 -13.30
CA GLU A 138 20.06 -4.11 -13.76
C GLU A 138 21.21 -4.42 -12.82
N SER A 139 21.91 -3.39 -12.34
CA SER A 139 22.95 -3.51 -11.32
C SER A 139 22.42 -4.15 -10.04
N LEU A 140 21.27 -3.68 -9.52
CA LEU A 140 20.66 -4.27 -8.34
C LEU A 140 20.22 -5.72 -8.59
N ARG A 141 19.61 -6.02 -9.74
CA ARG A 141 19.19 -7.38 -10.08
C ARG A 141 20.37 -8.35 -10.13
N ASP A 142 21.44 -7.98 -10.84
CA ASP A 142 22.63 -8.82 -10.99
C ASP A 142 23.35 -8.96 -9.65
N TYR A 143 23.30 -7.91 -8.83
CA TYR A 143 23.76 -7.93 -7.46
C TYR A 143 22.99 -8.94 -6.59
N LEU A 144 21.65 -8.91 -6.59
CA LEU A 144 20.83 -9.86 -5.83
C LEU A 144 21.08 -11.31 -6.26
N LYS A 145 21.33 -11.52 -7.55
CA LYS A 145 21.73 -12.83 -8.07
C LYS A 145 23.08 -13.28 -7.50
N SER A 146 24.07 -12.39 -7.44
CA SER A 146 25.37 -12.72 -6.84
C SER A 146 25.28 -13.13 -5.37
N VAL A 147 24.33 -12.54 -4.62
CA VAL A 147 24.07 -12.92 -3.23
C VAL A 147 23.53 -14.35 -3.15
N GLN A 148 22.57 -14.69 -4.01
CA GLN A 148 22.01 -16.04 -4.08
C GLN A 148 23.09 -17.07 -4.45
N ASP A 149 23.89 -16.79 -5.48
CA ASP A 149 24.99 -17.67 -5.90
C ASP A 149 26.02 -17.88 -4.76
N ALA A 150 26.29 -16.83 -3.96
CA ALA A 150 27.18 -16.92 -2.80
C ALA A 150 26.59 -17.74 -1.65
N LEU A 151 25.28 -17.70 -1.42
CA LEU A 151 24.61 -18.55 -0.43
C LEU A 151 24.69 -20.03 -0.83
N ASP A 152 24.40 -20.32 -2.10
CA ASP A 152 24.39 -21.68 -2.64
C ASP A 152 25.80 -22.30 -2.61
N GLY A 153 26.84 -21.49 -2.87
CA GLY A 153 28.23 -21.93 -2.85
C GLY A 153 28.83 -22.12 -1.45
N ASN A 154 28.22 -21.56 -0.40
CA ASN A 154 28.86 -21.42 0.92
C ASN A 154 28.06 -22.08 2.05
N ASN A 155 27.31 -23.15 1.74
CA ASN A 155 26.44 -23.88 2.67
C ASN A 155 25.45 -22.97 3.41
N GLY A 156 24.95 -21.92 2.73
CA GLY A 156 24.03 -20.96 3.33
C GLY A 156 24.66 -19.93 4.27
N LYS A 157 25.98 -19.91 4.43
CA LYS A 157 26.68 -18.89 5.21
C LYS A 157 27.03 -17.68 4.36
N LEU A 158 26.66 -16.49 4.84
CA LEU A 158 27.03 -15.25 4.18
C LEU A 158 28.55 -15.02 4.26
N THR A 159 29.15 -14.69 3.12
CA THR A 159 30.52 -14.15 3.11
C THR A 159 30.51 -12.76 3.75
N TRP A 160 31.66 -12.30 4.23
CA TRP A 160 31.80 -10.92 4.76
C TRP A 160 31.29 -9.86 3.78
N TYR A 161 31.55 -10.03 2.48
CA TYR A 161 31.08 -9.11 1.44
C TYR A 161 29.55 -9.13 1.34
N THR A 162 28.95 -10.33 1.30
CA THR A 162 27.51 -10.49 1.24
C THR A 162 26.82 -9.88 2.47
N LYS A 163 27.40 -10.04 3.67
CA LYS A 163 26.89 -9.42 4.90
C LYS A 163 26.86 -7.90 4.79
N LYS A 164 27.95 -7.27 4.35
CA LYS A 164 28.04 -5.80 4.21
C LYS A 164 26.97 -5.24 3.29
N VAL A 165 26.67 -5.92 2.20
CA VAL A 165 25.67 -5.39 1.27
C VAL A 165 24.26 -5.70 1.72
N VAL A 166 24.00 -6.87 2.30
CA VAL A 166 22.70 -7.11 2.95
C VAL A 166 22.47 -6.02 3.99
N ALA A 167 23.44 -5.74 4.86
CA ALA A 167 23.37 -4.61 5.79
C ALA A 167 23.06 -3.28 5.07
N GLY A 168 23.75 -2.96 3.96
CA GLY A 168 23.46 -1.76 3.16
C GLY A 168 22.03 -1.70 2.58
N ILE A 169 21.42 -2.84 2.22
CA ILE A 169 20.02 -2.90 1.80
C ILE A 169 19.09 -2.56 2.98
N PHE A 170 19.37 -3.11 4.17
CA PHE A 170 18.61 -2.81 5.38
C PHE A 170 18.77 -1.36 5.81
N ASP A 171 19.99 -0.81 5.72
CA ASP A 171 20.26 0.61 5.99
C ASP A 171 19.47 1.51 5.05
N LYS A 172 19.47 1.19 3.75
CA LYS A 172 18.70 1.98 2.77
C LYS A 172 17.20 1.90 3.03
N TYR A 173 16.69 0.71 3.32
CA TYR A 173 15.29 0.52 3.70
C TYR A 173 14.92 1.37 4.92
N ARG A 174 15.74 1.35 5.98
CA ARG A 174 15.50 2.16 7.18
C ARG A 174 15.62 3.66 6.94
N GLU A 175 16.52 4.08 6.06
CA GLU A 175 16.62 5.47 5.60
C GLU A 175 15.32 5.88 4.90
N ASP A 176 14.82 5.08 3.95
CA ASP A 176 13.56 5.37 3.27
C ASP A 176 12.36 5.44 4.25
N LEU A 177 12.33 4.55 5.27
CA LEU A 177 11.33 4.63 6.34
C LEU A 177 11.47 5.92 7.17
N ARG A 178 12.71 6.33 7.49
CA ARG A 178 13.00 7.57 8.22
C ARG A 178 12.53 8.79 7.44
N ASP A 179 12.87 8.83 6.15
CA ASP A 179 12.51 9.92 5.25
C ASP A 179 11.00 10.03 5.13
N TYR A 180 10.31 8.89 4.94
CA TYR A 180 8.85 8.85 4.96
C TYR A 180 8.26 9.42 6.24
N LEU A 181 8.79 9.05 7.41
CA LEU A 181 8.33 9.56 8.70
C LEU A 181 8.53 11.08 8.88
N GLY A 182 9.45 11.69 8.13
CA GLY A 182 9.66 13.13 8.06
C GLY A 182 8.64 13.88 7.19
N THR A 183 7.89 13.18 6.35
CA THR A 183 6.93 13.81 5.43
C THR A 183 5.69 14.36 6.14
N GLU A 184 5.06 15.37 5.53
CA GLU A 184 3.75 15.88 5.97
C GLU A 184 2.67 14.77 5.94
N PHE A 185 2.73 13.86 4.97
CA PHE A 185 1.79 12.74 4.87
C PHE A 185 1.86 11.79 6.07
N ALA A 186 3.06 11.44 6.53
CA ALA A 186 3.22 10.60 7.72
C ALA A 186 2.83 11.35 9.01
N ARG A 187 3.08 12.67 9.09
CA ARG A 187 2.64 13.50 10.22
C ARG A 187 1.12 13.62 10.29
N ASN A 188 0.47 13.96 9.19
CA ASN A 188 -0.99 14.01 9.07
C ASN A 188 -1.60 12.63 9.33
N GLY A 189 -1.03 11.57 8.75
CA GLY A 189 -1.49 10.20 9.00
C GLY A 189 -1.44 9.82 10.49
N ARG A 190 -0.39 10.18 11.23
CA ARG A 190 -0.31 9.95 12.68
C ARG A 190 -1.36 10.74 13.46
N ARG A 191 -1.60 12.00 13.07
CA ARG A 191 -2.57 12.88 13.74
C ARG A 191 -4.02 12.45 13.45
N ASP A 192 -4.33 12.22 12.19
CA ASP A 192 -5.70 12.11 11.67
C ASP A 192 -6.14 10.63 11.53
N GLY A 193 -5.18 9.70 11.43
CA GLY A 193 -5.44 8.27 11.22
C GLY A 193 -6.32 7.61 12.28
N PRO A 194 -6.07 7.80 13.61
CA PRO A 194 -6.93 7.23 14.65
C PRO A 194 -8.37 7.77 14.60
N ALA A 195 -8.55 9.06 14.30
CA ALA A 195 -9.87 9.66 14.15
C ALA A 195 -10.60 9.10 12.93
N ALA A 196 -9.90 8.99 11.79
CA ALA A 196 -10.44 8.41 10.57
C ALA A 196 -10.84 6.94 10.74
N GLU A 197 -10.08 6.16 11.53
CA GLU A 197 -10.42 4.78 11.87
C GLU A 197 -11.71 4.69 12.71
N GLN A 198 -11.88 5.55 13.71
CA GLN A 198 -13.10 5.60 14.50
C GLN A 198 -14.31 6.00 13.66
N GLU A 199 -14.13 6.95 12.73
CA GLU A 199 -15.20 7.41 11.85
C GLU A 199 -15.63 6.32 10.86
N LEU A 200 -14.68 5.62 10.24
CA LEU A 200 -14.98 4.46 9.38
C LEU A 200 -15.70 3.35 10.17
N ALA A 201 -15.33 3.11 11.42
CA ALA A 201 -16.01 2.15 12.28
C ALA A 201 -17.46 2.57 12.56
N ARG A 202 -17.71 3.85 12.84
CA ARG A 202 -19.07 4.40 13.02
C ARG A 202 -19.93 4.26 11.75
N LEU A 203 -19.36 4.55 10.59
CA LEU A 203 -20.06 4.39 9.31
C LEU A 203 -20.39 2.91 9.04
N ALA A 204 -19.46 2.00 9.29
CA ALA A 204 -19.69 0.57 9.13
C ALA A 204 -20.77 0.04 10.09
N GLU A 205 -20.81 0.53 11.33
CA GLU A 205 -21.86 0.18 12.30
C GLU A 205 -23.23 0.73 11.87
N ALA A 206 -23.29 1.98 11.43
CA ALA A 206 -24.51 2.60 10.92
C ALA A 206 -25.07 1.82 9.71
N GLU A 207 -24.21 1.38 8.79
CA GLU A 207 -24.61 0.54 7.65
C GLU A 207 -25.13 -0.83 8.07
N ARG A 208 -24.49 -1.48 9.05
CA ARG A 208 -24.95 -2.76 9.61
C ARG A 208 -26.32 -2.62 10.24
N LYS A 209 -26.55 -1.55 11.00
CA LYS A 209 -27.85 -1.24 11.59
C LYS A 209 -28.91 -1.00 10.51
N ALA A 210 -28.61 -0.17 9.51
CA ALA A 210 -29.52 0.08 8.39
C ALA A 210 -29.80 -1.18 7.55
N ALA A 211 -28.84 -2.10 7.42
CA ALA A 211 -29.05 -3.39 6.77
C ALA A 211 -29.95 -4.31 7.61
N ALA A 212 -29.76 -4.35 8.94
CA ALA A 212 -30.61 -5.10 9.85
C ALA A 212 -32.06 -4.58 9.84
N ASP A 213 -32.26 -3.27 9.86
CA ASP A 213 -33.58 -2.64 9.81
C ASP A 213 -34.29 -2.95 8.48
N ARG A 214 -33.58 -2.87 7.34
CA ARG A 214 -34.12 -3.26 6.03
C ARG A 214 -34.50 -4.74 5.97
N LYS A 215 -33.67 -5.62 6.55
CA LYS A 215 -33.99 -7.05 6.62
C LYS A 215 -35.25 -7.29 7.47
N ALA A 216 -35.35 -6.65 8.63
CA ALA A 216 -36.53 -6.74 9.49
C ALA A 216 -37.79 -6.20 8.80
N GLU A 217 -37.69 -5.13 8.01
CA GLU A 217 -38.81 -4.60 7.23
C GLU A 217 -39.25 -5.60 6.15
N LEU A 218 -38.30 -6.22 5.43
CA LEU A 218 -38.60 -7.25 4.43
C LEU A 218 -39.27 -8.48 5.07
N GLU A 219 -38.81 -8.90 6.25
CA GLU A 219 -39.43 -10.00 7.01
C GLU A 219 -40.86 -9.64 7.44
N ARG A 220 -41.10 -8.41 7.93
CA ARG A 220 -42.46 -7.93 8.24
C ARG A 220 -43.36 -7.89 7.02
N LYS A 221 -42.84 -7.46 5.86
CA LYS A 221 -43.60 -7.46 4.59
C LYS A 221 -43.93 -8.89 4.14
N ALA A 222 -42.97 -9.80 4.21
CA ALA A 222 -43.17 -11.20 3.88
C ALA A 222 -44.18 -11.87 4.84
N GLU A 223 -44.16 -11.53 6.12
CA GLU A 223 -45.15 -12.03 7.08
C GLU A 223 -46.55 -11.47 6.80
N ALA A 224 -46.68 -10.17 6.52
CA ALA A 224 -47.95 -9.57 6.14
C ALA A 224 -48.54 -10.19 4.86
N GLU A 225 -47.69 -10.55 3.89
CA GLU A 225 -48.10 -11.26 2.68
C GLU A 225 -48.59 -12.68 3.00
N ARG A 226 -47.86 -13.44 3.82
CA ARG A 226 -48.29 -14.77 4.30
C ARG A 226 -49.61 -14.71 5.05
N GLN A 227 -49.83 -13.70 5.90
CA GLN A 227 -51.11 -13.52 6.59
C GLN A 227 -52.24 -13.19 5.62
N THR A 228 -51.96 -12.40 4.58
CA THR A 228 -52.95 -12.08 3.54
C THR A 228 -53.31 -13.33 2.72
N GLU A 229 -52.32 -14.16 2.39
CA GLU A 229 -52.53 -15.42 1.70
C GLU A 229 -53.33 -16.42 2.55
N GLN A 230 -52.99 -16.57 3.85
CA GLN A 230 -53.76 -17.38 4.78
C GLN A 230 -55.22 -16.94 4.89
N LYS A 231 -55.48 -15.63 4.92
CA LYS A 231 -56.85 -15.09 4.89
C LYS A 231 -57.59 -15.43 3.59
N ARG A 232 -56.91 -15.34 2.44
CA ARG A 232 -57.50 -15.74 1.14
C ARG A 232 -57.83 -17.23 1.09
N LEU A 233 -56.96 -18.07 1.62
CA LEU A 233 -57.19 -19.53 1.70
C LEU A 233 -58.36 -19.85 2.65
N ALA A 234 -58.41 -19.23 3.82
CA ALA A 234 -59.52 -19.41 4.76
C ALA A 234 -60.87 -18.92 4.20
N GLU A 235 -60.86 -17.80 3.45
CA GLU A 235 -62.06 -17.31 2.77
C GLU A 235 -62.50 -18.25 1.65
N ALA A 236 -61.56 -18.79 0.86
CA ALA A 236 -61.86 -19.78 -0.17
C ALA A 236 -62.49 -21.05 0.42
N GLU A 237 -61.93 -21.57 1.53
CA GLU A 237 -62.49 -22.72 2.24
C GLU A 237 -63.89 -22.44 2.79
N ARG A 238 -64.11 -21.24 3.34
CA ARG A 238 -65.45 -20.83 3.80
C ARG A 238 -66.45 -20.80 2.66
N ARG A 239 -66.08 -20.25 1.49
CA ARG A 239 -66.93 -20.22 0.29
C ARG A 239 -67.24 -21.62 -0.22
N GLU A 240 -66.28 -22.53 -0.16
CA GLU A 240 -66.48 -23.94 -0.52
C GLU A 240 -67.47 -24.64 0.43
N ARG A 241 -67.32 -24.44 1.74
CA ARG A 241 -68.26 -24.96 2.75
C ARG A 241 -69.67 -24.38 2.56
N GLU A 242 -69.79 -23.09 2.28
CA GLU A 242 -71.08 -22.44 2.02
C GLU A 242 -71.74 -22.97 0.74
N ALA A 243 -70.95 -23.20 -0.31
CA ALA A 243 -71.43 -23.80 -1.56
C ALA A 243 -71.94 -25.25 -1.35
N ALA A 244 -71.36 -26.01 -0.43
CA ALA A 244 -71.79 -27.37 -0.11
C ALA A 244 -73.13 -27.44 0.64
N ILE A 245 -73.51 -26.38 1.37
CA ILE A 245 -74.77 -26.32 2.14
C ILE A 245 -75.95 -25.89 1.25
N LEU A 246 -75.68 -25.11 0.20
CA LEU A 246 -76.72 -24.69 -0.73
C LEU A 246 -77.24 -25.91 -1.52
N PRO A 247 -78.57 -26.17 -1.53
CA PRO A 247 -79.12 -27.28 -2.30
C PRO A 247 -78.76 -27.10 -3.78
N PRO A 248 -78.47 -28.19 -4.52
CA PRO A 248 -78.12 -28.13 -5.93
C PRO A 248 -79.22 -27.36 -6.63
N THR A 249 -78.91 -26.11 -7.02
CA THR A 249 -79.87 -25.28 -7.73
C THR A 249 -80.15 -25.99 -9.04
N ALA A 250 -81.42 -26.37 -9.23
CA ALA A 250 -81.88 -27.13 -10.38
C ALA A 250 -81.25 -26.55 -11.66
N PRO A 251 -80.76 -27.40 -12.58
CA PRO A 251 -79.97 -26.99 -13.73
C PRO A 251 -80.70 -25.86 -14.46
N ARG A 252 -80.16 -24.64 -14.36
CA ARG A 252 -80.66 -23.52 -15.15
C ARG A 252 -80.45 -23.89 -16.60
N LYS A 253 -81.58 -24.09 -17.30
CA LYS A 253 -81.68 -24.33 -18.73
C LYS A 253 -80.65 -23.44 -19.46
N PRO A 254 -79.76 -24.01 -20.29
CA PRO A 254 -78.72 -23.25 -20.96
C PRO A 254 -79.37 -22.12 -21.75
N ARG A 255 -79.17 -20.87 -21.29
CA ARG A 255 -79.43 -19.71 -22.13
C ARG A 255 -78.42 -19.80 -23.26
N GLN A 256 -78.93 -20.01 -24.48
CA GLN A 256 -78.13 -19.93 -25.70
C GLN A 256 -77.25 -18.68 -25.64
N PRO A 257 -75.94 -18.79 -25.91
CA PRO A 257 -75.07 -17.63 -25.99
C PRO A 257 -75.62 -16.71 -27.07
N LYS A 258 -76.01 -15.50 -26.66
CA LYS A 258 -76.32 -14.41 -27.58
C LYS A 258 -75.06 -14.19 -28.43
N ALA A 259 -75.26 -14.14 -29.75
CA ALA A 259 -74.22 -14.11 -30.77
C ALA A 259 -73.03 -13.19 -30.41
N PRO A 260 -71.80 -13.59 -30.76
CA PRO A 260 -70.61 -12.78 -30.52
C PRO A 260 -70.75 -11.44 -31.22
N VAL A 261 -70.74 -10.36 -30.43
CA VAL A 261 -70.51 -9.02 -30.95
C VAL A 261 -69.10 -9.00 -31.53
N PRO A 262 -68.90 -8.53 -32.78
CA PRO A 262 -67.57 -8.49 -33.39
C PRO A 262 -66.62 -7.65 -32.53
N PRO A 263 -65.33 -8.03 -32.44
CA PRO A 263 -64.34 -7.24 -31.71
C PRO A 263 -64.23 -5.87 -32.37
N VAL A 264 -64.62 -4.83 -31.64
CA VAL A 264 -64.19 -3.47 -31.94
C VAL A 264 -62.67 -3.45 -31.76
N SER A 265 -61.96 -3.38 -32.88
CA SER A 265 -60.54 -3.08 -32.96
C SER A 265 -60.26 -1.76 -32.23
N SER A 266 -59.95 -1.83 -30.94
CA SER A 266 -59.22 -0.76 -30.28
C SER A 266 -57.75 -1.00 -30.59
N THR A 267 -57.21 -0.16 -31.47
CA THR A 267 -55.80 0.05 -31.70
C THR A 267 -55.19 0.59 -30.40
N GLY A 268 -55.02 -0.29 -29.43
CA GLY A 268 -54.24 -0.05 -28.22
C GLY A 268 -52.77 -0.15 -28.61
N THR A 269 -52.16 1.02 -28.82
CA THR A 269 -50.73 1.23 -29.05
C THR A 269 -49.90 0.34 -28.13
N ALA A 270 -48.99 -0.44 -28.72
CA ALA A 270 -48.02 -1.26 -28.02
C ALA A 270 -46.97 -0.38 -27.31
N VAL A 271 -47.31 0.16 -26.14
CA VAL A 271 -46.41 0.98 -25.30
C VAL A 271 -45.50 0.12 -24.39
N GLY A 272 -45.52 -1.21 -24.54
CA GLY A 272 -44.79 -2.13 -23.66
C GLY A 272 -43.31 -2.37 -24.00
N ALA A 273 -42.93 -2.27 -25.28
CA ALA A 273 -41.57 -2.60 -25.72
C ALA A 273 -40.67 -1.37 -25.89
N GLU A 274 -41.21 -0.24 -26.35
CA GLU A 274 -40.45 1.01 -26.49
C GLU A 274 -40.02 1.60 -25.14
N ASN A 275 -40.78 1.38 -24.06
CA ASN A 275 -40.41 1.87 -22.73
C ASN A 275 -39.20 1.15 -22.13
N ALA A 276 -38.98 -0.13 -22.44
CA ALA A 276 -37.81 -0.86 -21.96
C ALA A 276 -36.53 -0.39 -22.67
N GLU A 277 -36.62 -0.12 -23.98
CA GLU A 277 -35.48 0.39 -24.74
C GLU A 277 -35.18 1.86 -24.43
N THR A 278 -36.22 2.68 -24.20
CA THR A 278 -36.06 4.07 -23.78
C THR A 278 -35.47 4.17 -22.38
N ALA A 279 -35.89 3.31 -21.43
CA ALA A 279 -35.29 3.23 -20.10
C ALA A 279 -33.82 2.77 -20.16
N ARG A 280 -33.48 1.86 -21.07
CA ARG A 280 -32.09 1.40 -21.28
C ARG A 280 -31.20 2.49 -21.87
N ARG A 281 -31.69 3.25 -22.85
CA ARG A 281 -30.97 4.40 -23.42
C ARG A 281 -30.84 5.56 -22.43
N GLN A 282 -31.84 5.80 -21.57
CA GLN A 282 -31.74 6.78 -20.49
C GLN A 282 -30.71 6.37 -19.43
N ALA A 283 -30.61 5.08 -19.11
CA ALA A 283 -29.58 4.57 -18.20
C ALA A 283 -28.17 4.68 -18.80
N GLU A 284 -28.00 4.41 -20.10
CA GLU A 284 -26.72 4.57 -20.80
C GLU A 284 -26.27 6.03 -20.90
N ASN A 285 -27.19 6.97 -21.16
CA ASN A 285 -26.88 8.40 -21.17
C ASN A 285 -26.53 8.93 -19.77
N ALA A 286 -27.20 8.46 -18.71
CA ALA A 286 -26.87 8.84 -17.33
C ALA A 286 -25.47 8.35 -16.90
N LEU A 287 -25.00 7.22 -17.43
CA LEU A 287 -23.62 6.74 -17.20
C LEU A 287 -22.57 7.58 -17.94
N GLY A 288 -22.89 8.07 -19.14
CA GLY A 288 -22.02 8.98 -19.90
C GLY A 288 -21.83 10.33 -19.20
N ASP A 289 -22.91 10.89 -18.64
CA ASP A 289 -22.86 12.17 -17.92
C ASP A 289 -22.11 12.08 -16.58
N ALA A 290 -22.17 10.93 -15.89
CA ALA A 290 -21.39 10.68 -14.68
C ALA A 290 -19.88 10.61 -14.94
N ALA A 291 -19.45 10.06 -16.09
CA ALA A 291 -18.05 10.03 -16.49
C ALA A 291 -17.51 11.45 -16.80
N GLY A 292 -18.31 12.29 -17.46
CA GLY A 292 -17.96 13.70 -17.73
C GLY A 292 -17.99 14.62 -16.48
N ALA A 293 -18.67 14.23 -15.41
CA ALA A 293 -18.65 14.95 -14.13
C ALA A 293 -17.37 14.68 -13.33
N ALA A 294 -16.81 13.47 -13.42
CA ALA A 294 -15.56 13.10 -12.76
C ALA A 294 -14.34 13.87 -13.34
N GLU A 295 -14.33 14.12 -14.65
CA GLU A 295 -13.27 14.86 -15.32
C GLU A 295 -13.31 16.38 -15.02
N ARG A 296 -14.52 16.93 -14.76
CA ARG A 296 -14.68 18.34 -14.34
C ARG A 296 -14.20 18.62 -12.92
N ASN A 297 -14.29 17.64 -12.02
CA ASN A 297 -13.76 17.77 -10.65
C ASN A 297 -12.21 17.77 -10.59
N GLN A 298 -11.52 17.27 -11.63
CA GLN A 298 -10.05 17.35 -11.69
C GLN A 298 -9.52 18.76 -11.88
N ARG A 299 -10.28 19.67 -12.51
CA ARG A 299 -9.85 21.06 -12.73
C ARG A 299 -10.08 21.99 -11.54
N ALA A 300 -10.83 21.55 -10.52
CA ALA A 300 -11.15 22.38 -9.36
C ALA A 300 -10.09 22.34 -8.24
N PHE A 301 -9.08 21.46 -8.34
CA PHE A 301 -8.05 21.29 -7.30
C PHE A 301 -6.68 21.87 -7.65
N ASP A 302 -6.52 22.47 -8.83
CA ASP A 302 -5.29 23.14 -9.27
C ASP A 302 -5.48 24.66 -9.26
N GLY A 303 -5.19 25.31 -8.14
CA GLY A 303 -4.96 26.76 -8.09
C GLY A 303 -5.60 27.50 -6.92
N GLY A 304 -4.78 27.86 -5.92
CA GLY A 304 -5.20 28.79 -4.87
C GLY A 304 -4.24 28.91 -3.70
N VAL A 305 -3.02 29.41 -3.95
CA VAL A 305 -2.12 29.88 -2.89
C VAL A 305 -2.61 31.23 -2.39
N ALA A 306 -3.11 31.28 -1.15
CA ALA A 306 -3.21 32.50 -0.34
C ALA A 306 -2.55 32.15 1.01
N GLY A 307 -1.46 32.77 1.42
CA GLY A 307 -1.32 34.20 1.63
C GLY A 307 -1.44 34.41 3.14
N GLY A 308 -0.33 34.28 3.85
CA GLY A 308 -0.28 34.31 5.31
C GLY A 308 -0.59 35.69 5.89
N THR A 309 -1.14 35.71 7.09
CA THR A 309 -1.07 36.85 8.01
C THR A 309 -0.89 36.34 9.44
N GLN A 310 -0.01 37.04 10.15
CA GLN A 310 0.50 36.78 11.48
C GLN A 310 -0.49 37.17 12.58
N GLY A 311 -0.30 36.55 13.75
CA GLY A 311 -0.32 37.24 15.04
C GLY A 311 -1.66 37.35 15.75
N HIS A 312 -1.80 36.67 16.89
CA HIS A 312 -1.95 37.29 18.22
C HIS A 312 -2.29 36.23 19.27
N ASP A 313 -1.40 36.08 20.26
CA ASP A 313 -1.75 35.59 21.61
C ASP A 313 -2.70 36.59 22.28
N PRO A 314 -3.60 36.13 23.17
CA PRO A 314 -3.32 36.41 24.58
C PRO A 314 -3.68 35.31 25.60
N VAL A 315 -2.74 35.19 26.53
CA VAL A 315 -2.74 34.81 27.96
C VAL A 315 -4.03 35.05 28.80
N VAL A 316 -4.13 34.26 29.88
CA VAL A 316 -4.87 34.37 31.18
C VAL A 316 -6.41 34.15 31.11
N VAL A 317 -7.13 33.46 32.01
CA VAL A 317 -7.02 33.16 33.45
C VAL A 317 -7.79 31.87 33.77
N ASP A 318 -7.26 31.03 34.66
CA ASP A 318 -7.97 29.95 35.36
C ASP A 318 -8.12 30.33 36.84
N PRO A 319 -9.31 30.24 37.46
CA PRO A 319 -9.42 30.26 38.90
C PRO A 319 -10.08 28.99 39.46
N GLY A 320 -9.37 28.36 40.40
CA GLY A 320 -10.01 28.08 41.69
C GLY A 320 -10.02 26.63 42.17
N ALA A 321 -9.06 26.38 43.07
CA ALA A 321 -9.27 25.84 44.42
C ALA A 321 -9.77 24.40 44.62
N GLY A 322 -8.93 23.60 45.29
CA GLY A 322 -9.37 22.36 45.92
C GLY A 322 -8.26 21.51 46.53
N THR A 323 -7.47 22.05 47.46
CA THR A 323 -6.65 21.22 48.38
C THR A 323 -7.51 20.75 49.55
N PRO A 324 -7.33 19.52 50.05
CA PRO A 324 -6.72 19.46 51.37
C PRO A 324 -5.64 18.39 51.54
N ALA A 325 -4.79 18.70 52.52
CA ALA A 325 -3.61 18.00 53.01
C ALA A 325 -3.77 16.49 53.23
N ARG A 326 -2.69 15.75 52.93
CA ARG A 326 -2.28 14.62 53.76
C ARG A 326 -0.76 14.49 53.79
N SER A 327 -0.21 14.72 54.98
CA SER A 327 1.18 14.54 55.35
C SER A 327 1.60 13.07 55.25
N GLY A 328 2.88 12.84 54.92
CA GLY A 328 3.62 11.69 55.44
C GLY A 328 4.56 11.01 54.44
N LEU A 329 5.84 11.00 54.81
CA LEU A 329 6.91 10.09 54.37
C LEU A 329 7.67 10.46 53.09
N VAL A 330 8.71 11.28 53.33
CA VAL A 330 9.96 11.36 52.57
C VAL A 330 10.76 10.06 52.76
N PRO A 331 11.20 9.40 51.67
CA PRO A 331 12.42 8.59 51.68
C PRO A 331 13.61 9.35 51.03
N PRO A 332 14.85 9.01 51.41
CA PRO A 332 16.03 9.81 51.11
C PRO A 332 16.46 9.76 49.64
N ALA A 333 17.08 10.87 49.22
CA ALA A 333 17.76 11.04 47.95
C ALA A 333 18.83 9.97 47.72
N ILE A 334 18.65 9.17 46.67
CA ILE A 334 19.71 8.35 46.09
C ILE A 334 20.13 9.03 44.80
N GLY A 335 21.32 9.64 44.83
CA GLY A 335 21.99 10.19 43.67
C GLY A 335 22.30 9.07 42.68
N GLY A 336 21.68 9.16 41.51
CA GLY A 336 22.01 8.37 40.33
C GLY A 336 22.28 9.33 39.19
N GLY A 337 23.52 9.79 39.07
CA GLY A 337 23.99 10.47 37.87
C GLY A 337 23.79 9.55 36.68
N THR A 338 23.04 10.02 35.68
CA THR A 338 23.01 9.40 34.36
C THR A 338 24.42 9.46 33.77
N PRO A 339 25.05 8.34 33.37
CA PRO A 339 26.24 8.43 32.55
C PRO A 339 25.83 9.06 31.22
N ASP A 340 26.36 10.25 30.99
CA ASP A 340 26.34 10.96 29.72
C ASP A 340 27.17 10.12 28.73
N LEU A 341 26.50 9.29 27.93
CA LEU A 341 27.11 8.63 26.77
C LEU A 341 27.14 9.65 25.62
N ALA A 342 27.90 10.71 25.84
CA ALA A 342 28.46 11.51 24.77
C ALA A 342 29.44 10.59 24.02
N VAL A 343 28.94 9.91 22.99
CA VAL A 343 29.80 9.40 21.93
C VAL A 343 30.40 10.63 21.28
N GLN A 344 31.59 11.00 21.74
CA GLN A 344 32.45 11.96 21.08
C GLN A 344 32.65 11.44 19.65
N PRO A 345 32.21 12.15 18.60
CA PRO A 345 32.54 11.75 17.25
C PRO A 345 34.07 11.68 17.14
N PRO A 346 34.63 10.68 16.43
CA PRO A 346 36.06 10.67 16.20
C PRO A 346 36.44 12.03 15.58
N PRO A 347 37.55 12.64 16.02
CA PRO A 347 38.01 13.88 15.41
C PRO A 347 38.07 13.68 13.90
N PRO A 348 37.70 14.68 13.09
CA PRO A 348 37.76 14.58 11.64
C PRO A 348 39.15 14.07 11.28
N GLY A 349 39.20 12.88 10.69
CA GLY A 349 40.43 12.36 10.12
C GLY A 349 40.92 13.40 9.14
N ASP A 350 42.18 13.80 9.33
CA ASP A 350 42.85 14.86 8.60
C ASP A 350 42.65 14.67 7.08
N GLU A 351 41.85 15.53 6.45
CA GLU A 351 41.68 15.57 4.98
C GLU A 351 43.04 15.76 4.26
N SER A 352 44.04 16.26 5.00
CA SER A 352 45.45 16.34 4.61
C SER A 352 46.08 14.96 4.38
N GLU A 353 45.72 13.90 5.09
CA GLU A 353 46.31 12.56 4.91
C GLU A 353 45.83 11.89 3.60
N LEU A 354 44.55 12.09 3.26
CA LEU A 354 43.97 11.69 1.98
C LEU A 354 44.54 12.54 0.84
N MET A 355 44.65 13.86 1.03
CA MET A 355 45.22 14.77 0.05
C MET A 355 46.72 14.59 -0.15
N ASP A 356 47.47 14.17 0.87
CA ASP A 356 48.90 13.84 0.79
C ASP A 356 49.12 12.48 0.13
N THR A 357 48.19 11.53 0.29
CA THR A 357 48.19 10.29 -0.48
C THR A 357 47.94 10.56 -1.97
N ILE A 358 47.03 11.49 -2.29
CA ILE A 358 46.72 11.91 -3.67
C ILE A 358 47.84 12.77 -4.28
N LYS A 359 48.46 13.67 -3.51
CA LYS A 359 49.60 14.49 -3.97
C LYS A 359 50.90 13.68 -4.06
N GLY A 360 51.12 12.73 -3.15
CA GLY A 360 52.26 11.82 -3.16
C GLY A 360 52.30 10.92 -4.40
N ALA A 361 51.14 10.56 -4.95
CA ALA A 361 51.02 9.84 -6.21
C ALA A 361 51.39 10.68 -7.45
N LYS A 362 51.46 12.01 -7.33
CA LYS A 362 51.76 12.94 -8.43
C LYS A 362 53.26 13.26 -8.57
N GLY A 363 54.10 12.82 -7.63
CA GLY A 363 55.49 13.29 -7.47
C GLY A 363 56.62 12.35 -7.89
N LYS A 364 56.37 11.12 -8.34
CA LYS A 364 57.46 10.18 -8.70
C LYS A 364 57.29 9.56 -10.08
N GLY A 365 58.17 9.95 -11.00
CA GLY A 365 58.66 9.15 -12.13
C GLY A 365 57.60 8.55 -13.07
N SER A 366 57.40 9.21 -14.22
CA SER A 366 56.41 9.00 -15.28
C SER A 366 56.40 7.65 -16.03
N LYS A 367 56.82 6.52 -15.41
CA LYS A 367 56.75 5.19 -16.05
C LYS A 367 55.93 4.13 -15.30
N SER A 368 55.62 4.28 -14.00
CA SER A 368 54.78 3.30 -13.27
C SER A 368 53.29 3.68 -13.17
N TRP A 369 52.95 4.96 -13.33
CA TRP A 369 51.55 5.43 -13.25
C TRP A 369 50.66 4.83 -14.36
N LEU A 370 51.21 4.60 -15.56
CA LEU A 370 50.46 4.03 -16.69
C LEU A 370 50.04 2.57 -16.46
N GLU A 371 50.74 1.82 -15.61
CA GLU A 371 50.35 0.44 -15.24
C GLU A 371 49.23 0.39 -14.18
N HIS A 372 48.93 1.53 -13.54
CA HIS A 372 47.89 1.65 -12.51
C HIS A 372 46.75 2.61 -12.89
N ALA A 373 46.93 3.39 -13.96
CA ALA A 373 45.93 4.30 -14.51
C ALA A 373 44.56 3.63 -14.78
N PRO A 374 44.46 2.39 -15.30
CA PRO A 374 43.16 1.76 -15.55
C PRO A 374 42.42 1.40 -14.25
N LYS A 375 43.17 1.02 -13.21
CA LYS A 375 42.62 0.59 -11.91
C LYS A 375 42.13 1.79 -11.10
N ALA A 376 42.91 2.88 -11.11
CA ALA A 376 42.55 4.12 -10.44
C ALA A 376 41.40 4.85 -11.15
N ALA A 377 41.38 4.83 -12.49
CA ALA A 377 40.29 5.41 -13.26
C ALA A 377 38.96 4.69 -13.02
N GLY A 378 38.97 3.35 -13.01
CA GLY A 378 37.78 2.57 -12.67
C GLY A 378 37.25 2.90 -11.28
N ALA A 379 38.11 2.95 -10.27
CA ALA A 379 37.73 3.26 -8.89
C ALA A 379 37.14 4.67 -8.74
N LEU A 380 37.74 5.69 -9.37
CA LEU A 380 37.25 7.06 -9.30
C LEU A 380 35.92 7.24 -10.04
N LEU A 381 35.77 6.57 -11.19
CA LEU A 381 34.55 6.66 -11.99
C LEU A 381 33.40 5.91 -11.31
N GLY A 382 33.69 4.73 -10.76
CA GLY A 382 32.76 3.99 -9.93
C GLY A 382 32.38 4.74 -8.66
N ALA A 383 33.34 5.37 -7.98
CA ALA A 383 33.08 6.18 -6.79
C ALA A 383 32.26 7.43 -7.12
N GLY A 384 32.53 8.08 -8.25
CA GLY A 384 31.75 9.24 -8.71
C GLY A 384 30.30 8.88 -9.03
N ILE A 385 30.08 7.77 -9.74
CA ILE A 385 28.72 7.27 -10.04
C ILE A 385 28.03 6.83 -8.74
N GLY A 386 28.77 6.11 -7.90
CA GLY A 386 28.31 5.70 -6.58
C GLY A 386 27.89 6.88 -5.70
N PHE A 387 28.68 7.96 -5.71
CA PHE A 387 28.38 9.18 -4.97
C PHE A 387 27.11 9.86 -5.48
N LEU A 388 26.95 9.93 -6.80
CA LEU A 388 25.77 10.51 -7.44
C LEU A 388 24.48 9.74 -7.14
N VAL A 389 24.56 8.41 -6.97
CA VAL A 389 23.39 7.54 -6.78
C VAL A 389 23.08 7.29 -5.29
N GLY A 390 24.11 7.27 -4.43
CA GLY A 390 23.96 6.85 -3.02
C GLY A 390 24.76 7.67 -2.01
N GLY A 391 25.21 8.88 -2.39
CA GLY A 391 25.99 9.74 -1.50
C GLY A 391 27.32 9.11 -1.06
N PRO A 392 27.86 9.47 0.11
CA PRO A 392 29.19 8.99 0.56
C PRO A 392 29.32 7.46 0.61
N VAL A 393 28.25 6.77 1.02
CA VAL A 393 28.22 5.29 1.08
C VAL A 393 28.17 4.70 -0.33
N GLY A 394 27.38 5.29 -1.21
CA GLY A 394 27.36 4.92 -2.62
C GLY A 394 28.74 5.10 -3.27
N ALA A 395 29.49 6.16 -2.92
CA ALA A 395 30.84 6.38 -3.43
C ALA A 395 31.83 5.30 -3.03
N LEU A 396 31.71 4.78 -1.81
CA LEU A 396 32.51 3.66 -1.34
C LEU A 396 32.19 2.38 -2.12
N VAL A 397 30.91 2.04 -2.25
CA VAL A 397 30.46 0.83 -2.97
C VAL A 397 30.79 0.92 -4.45
N GLY A 398 30.47 2.06 -5.06
CA GLY A 398 30.78 2.35 -6.45
C GLY A 398 32.29 2.36 -6.70
N GLY A 399 33.09 2.89 -5.77
CA GLY A 399 34.54 2.90 -5.90
C GLY A 399 35.16 1.51 -5.93
N ILE A 400 34.66 0.61 -5.07
CA ILE A 400 35.10 -0.78 -5.05
C ILE A 400 34.68 -1.51 -6.32
N LEU A 401 33.43 -1.32 -6.78
CA LEU A 401 32.92 -1.92 -8.02
C LEU A 401 33.67 -1.40 -9.26
N GLY A 402 33.96 -0.11 -9.29
CA GLY A 402 34.73 0.52 -10.36
C GLY A 402 36.17 0.01 -10.42
N LEU A 403 36.80 -0.23 -9.27
CA LEU A 403 38.14 -0.81 -9.19
C LEU A 403 38.15 -2.26 -9.70
N LEU A 404 37.14 -3.05 -9.36
CA LEU A 404 36.93 -4.41 -9.86
C LEU A 404 36.70 -4.42 -11.39
N ALA A 405 35.83 -3.56 -11.90
CA ALA A 405 35.56 -3.44 -13.33
C ALA A 405 36.82 -3.03 -14.11
N GLY A 406 37.60 -2.07 -13.60
CA GLY A 406 38.88 -1.68 -14.18
C GLY A 406 39.91 -2.82 -14.17
N TRP A 407 39.89 -3.68 -13.13
CA TRP A 407 40.76 -4.84 -13.05
C TRP A 407 40.40 -5.94 -14.07
N LEU A 408 39.11 -6.24 -14.24
CA LEU A 408 38.65 -7.22 -15.24
C LEU A 408 38.84 -6.70 -16.67
N GLY A 409 38.52 -5.43 -16.94
CA GLY A 409 38.71 -4.81 -18.25
C GLY A 409 40.17 -4.77 -18.67
N GLY A 410 41.08 -4.47 -17.74
CA GLY A 410 42.53 -4.50 -17.99
C GLY A 410 43.04 -5.89 -18.40
N LYS A 411 42.51 -6.98 -17.85
CA LYS A 411 42.90 -8.34 -18.25
C LYS A 411 42.39 -8.74 -19.63
N LEU A 412 41.27 -8.18 -20.11
CA LEU A 412 40.73 -8.46 -21.44
C LEU A 412 41.40 -7.65 -22.54
N LEU A 413 41.89 -6.45 -22.24
CA LEU A 413 42.57 -5.57 -23.21
C LEU A 413 44.08 -5.83 -23.36
N LEU A 414 44.68 -6.61 -22.46
CA LEU A 414 46.10 -7.00 -22.49
C LEU A 414 46.36 -8.42 -23.03
N LYS A 415 45.34 -9.07 -23.61
CA LYS A 415 45.50 -10.23 -24.49
C LYS A 415 45.23 -9.79 -25.92
#